data_AF-A0A2E7CM28-F1
#
_entry.id   AF-A0A2E7CM28-F1
#
_cell.length_a   1.000
_cell.length_b   1.000
_cell.length_c   1.000
_cell.angle_alpha   90.00
_cell.angle_beta   90.00
_cell.angle_gamma   90.00
#
_symmetry.space_group_name_H-M   'P 1'
#
loop_
_entity.id
_entity.type
_entity.pdbx_description
1 polymer ?
#
loop_
_entity_poly.entity_id
_entity_poly.type
_entity_poly.pdbx_seq_one_letter_code
_entity_poly.pdbx_strand_id
1 'polypeptide(L)'
;MFSFLLMCTAAAVPVQMNQHGRILNSDGIPYEGIHDIHFRIFDAETGGQLLWSELLQEDLINGYYASVLGANESSNPLNESVFSLYPLYLEITIDGGAPLSRQAIFSAPYAQIAGSAESVDGGLVSASEIQINGVPIIDSNGNWVGPSLSSNWSLITGIPNGFSDGVDDVLTEAQVDSMVSSGAIDLTAGSTMGGSELVTFDSDQDSLATISCMNEQILRYDAALAQWYCSDNTDSLQSLSCSHEQVAQYDQGLGIWVCANQENPLDALGCQAGQIAYFDGNSWTCEQGTILFDQDEDGTPSWEDCDDNNALSYTQAQDNDCDGFLAHEDCDNNDPSSHTVYDDEDCDGTTTIDDCDDTDPSSTTIATDGDCDGVLTFEDCDDNDSSSTTVIDDADCDGVIAANDCNDSDPSSTIVATDGDCDGTEFGDDCDDADPSSTTTATDADCDGDLDSTDCDDTDNTIYNGATETCDDGIDQDCNGSDDPCSLCGNILHPDPVGGPSGWTLCFIDETDVAYHSTLCSDLLEGIPTYGNAQNLLAAGGNFGCWHGTSGSQEGAYYATNSVVSSSCRDGIQHDHPLNSWNVSNTTFGVCIRYP
;
A
#
# COMPACT_ATOMS: atom_id res chain seq x y z
N MET A 1 -39.20 -10.63 19.13
CA MET A 1 -37.84 -10.46 18.59
C MET A 1 -38.00 -10.21 17.08
N PHE A 2 -38.03 -8.95 16.67
CA PHE A 2 -38.09 -8.54 15.27
C PHE A 2 -36.63 -8.37 14.83
N SER A 3 -36.15 -9.28 13.98
CA SER A 3 -34.77 -9.23 13.47
C SER A 3 -34.66 -8.09 12.47
N PHE A 4 -33.90 -7.05 12.81
CA PHE A 4 -33.60 -5.94 11.92
C PHE A 4 -32.43 -6.37 11.02
N LEU A 5 -32.71 -6.66 9.75
CA LEU A 5 -31.70 -6.95 8.75
C LEU A 5 -31.13 -5.60 8.29
N LEU A 6 -29.92 -5.22 8.73
CA LEU A 6 -29.19 -4.12 8.13
C LEU A 6 -28.78 -4.55 6.71
N MET A 7 -29.46 -4.01 5.69
CA MET A 7 -28.96 -4.06 4.31
C MET A 7 -27.84 -3.03 4.20
N CYS A 8 -26.59 -3.49 4.22
CA CYS A 8 -25.47 -2.67 3.82
C CYS A 8 -25.59 -2.42 2.31
N THR A 9 -25.74 -1.16 1.91
CA THR A 9 -25.69 -0.79 0.49
C THR A 9 -24.23 -0.86 0.05
N ALA A 10 -23.84 -1.93 -0.65
CA ALA A 10 -22.59 -1.94 -1.39
C ALA A 10 -22.75 -0.94 -2.55
N ALA A 11 -22.07 0.21 -2.46
CA ALA A 11 -21.92 1.11 -3.59
C ALA A 11 -20.84 0.50 -4.49
N ALA A 12 -21.24 -0.08 -5.62
CA ALA A 12 -20.29 -0.42 -6.67
C ALA A 12 -19.59 0.87 -7.15
N VAL A 13 -18.29 0.81 -7.38
CA VAL A 13 -17.54 1.94 -7.97
C VAL A 13 -18.22 2.32 -9.29
N PRO A 14 -18.65 3.58 -9.49
CA PRO A 14 -19.22 4.03 -10.74
C PRO A 14 -18.22 3.82 -11.89
N VAL A 15 -18.53 2.87 -12.78
CA VAL A 15 -17.69 2.58 -13.94
C VAL A 15 -18.08 3.56 -15.05
N GLN A 16 -17.52 4.77 -14.98
CA GLN A 16 -17.68 5.82 -15.99
C GLN A 16 -16.36 5.98 -16.75
N MET A 17 -16.41 6.32 -18.04
CA MET A 17 -15.22 6.52 -18.85
C MET A 17 -15.17 7.95 -19.39
N ASN A 18 -14.11 8.69 -19.05
CA ASN A 18 -13.83 9.97 -19.69
C ASN A 18 -13.41 9.73 -21.15
N GLN A 19 -14.01 10.47 -22.08
CA GLN A 19 -13.58 10.49 -23.46
C GLN A 19 -13.49 11.91 -24.00
N HIS A 20 -12.33 12.25 -24.57
CA HIS A 20 -12.08 13.51 -25.25
C HIS A 20 -11.55 13.26 -26.66
N GLY A 21 -11.74 14.24 -27.54
CA GLY A 21 -11.17 14.15 -28.87
C GLY A 21 -11.33 15.43 -29.65
N ARG A 22 -10.73 15.46 -30.84
CA ARG A 22 -10.88 16.54 -31.81
C ARG A 22 -11.45 15.99 -33.11
N ILE A 23 -12.57 16.55 -33.55
CA ILE A 23 -13.26 16.12 -34.77
C ILE A 23 -13.05 17.17 -35.87
N LEU A 24 -12.52 16.71 -37.00
CA LEU A 24 -12.30 17.50 -38.21
C LEU A 24 -13.12 16.90 -39.36
N ASN A 25 -13.58 17.73 -40.28
CA ASN A 25 -14.20 17.25 -41.52
C ASN A 25 -13.13 16.81 -42.55
N SER A 26 -13.57 16.32 -43.71
CA SER A 26 -12.69 15.85 -44.79
C SER A 26 -11.74 16.90 -45.36
N ASP A 27 -12.05 18.19 -45.16
CA ASP A 27 -11.21 19.31 -45.59
C ASP A 27 -10.27 19.80 -44.47
N GLY A 28 -10.23 19.10 -43.33
CA GLY A 28 -9.42 19.45 -42.16
C GLY A 28 -9.98 20.59 -41.31
N ILE A 29 -11.23 21.01 -41.56
CA ILE A 29 -11.88 22.10 -40.80
C ILE A 29 -12.51 21.52 -39.53
N PRO A 30 -12.27 22.12 -38.36
CA PRO A 30 -12.88 21.70 -37.11
C PRO A 30 -14.40 21.91 -37.09
N TYR A 31 -15.11 21.00 -36.45
CA TYR A 31 -16.52 21.19 -36.09
C TYR A 31 -16.66 22.23 -34.96
N GLU A 32 -17.76 22.99 -34.96
CA GLU A 32 -18.00 24.10 -34.01
C GLU A 32 -19.48 24.14 -33.60
N GLY A 33 -19.74 24.35 -32.31
CA GLY A 33 -21.07 24.43 -31.73
C GLY A 33 -21.63 23.07 -31.32
N ILE A 34 -22.94 23.06 -31.04
CA ILE A 34 -23.63 21.89 -30.49
C ILE A 34 -23.88 20.83 -31.57
N HIS A 35 -23.41 19.61 -31.33
CA HIS A 35 -23.56 18.45 -32.20
C HIS A 35 -24.00 17.20 -31.43
N ASP A 36 -24.69 16.29 -32.14
CA ASP A 36 -25.04 14.99 -31.59
C ASP A 36 -23.91 14.00 -31.86
N ILE A 37 -23.26 13.50 -30.81
CA ILE A 37 -22.20 12.50 -30.88
C ILE A 37 -22.71 11.16 -30.35
N HIS A 38 -22.62 10.13 -31.20
CA HIS A 38 -23.03 8.77 -30.85
C HIS A 38 -21.80 7.87 -30.71
N PHE A 39 -21.56 7.44 -29.48
CA PHE A 39 -20.49 6.54 -29.05
C PHE A 39 -20.99 5.10 -29.03
N ARG A 40 -20.23 4.17 -29.61
CA ARG A 40 -20.57 2.75 -29.68
C ARG A 40 -19.33 1.88 -29.44
N ILE A 41 -19.44 0.87 -28.59
CA ILE A 41 -18.34 -0.05 -28.26
C ILE A 41 -18.60 -1.42 -28.90
N PHE A 42 -17.58 -1.97 -29.56
CA PHE A 42 -17.60 -3.26 -30.23
C PHE A 42 -16.46 -4.17 -29.76
N ASP A 43 -16.65 -5.48 -29.95
CA ASP A 43 -15.66 -6.54 -29.65
C ASP A 43 -14.63 -6.79 -30.78
N ALA A 44 -14.68 -6.02 -31.86
CA ALA A 44 -13.77 -6.17 -33.01
C ALA A 44 -13.55 -4.84 -33.75
N GLU A 45 -12.39 -4.69 -34.38
CA GLU A 45 -11.99 -3.48 -35.12
C GLU A 45 -12.88 -3.23 -36.35
N THR A 46 -13.31 -4.29 -37.04
CA THR A 46 -14.28 -4.24 -38.14
C THR A 46 -15.35 -5.31 -37.95
N GLY A 47 -16.62 -4.97 -38.19
CA GLY A 47 -17.73 -5.87 -37.88
C GLY A 47 -18.03 -5.93 -36.38
N GLY A 48 -18.00 -7.11 -35.78
CA GLY A 48 -18.20 -7.32 -34.34
C GLY A 48 -19.64 -7.23 -33.84
N GLN A 49 -19.86 -7.60 -32.58
CA GLN A 49 -21.09 -7.34 -31.85
C GLN A 49 -21.04 -5.96 -31.19
N LEU A 50 -22.17 -5.24 -31.22
CA LEU A 50 -22.33 -4.01 -30.45
C LEU A 50 -22.52 -4.39 -28.98
N LEU A 51 -21.61 -3.95 -28.12
CA LEU A 51 -21.63 -4.23 -26.68
C LEU A 51 -22.33 -3.12 -25.89
N TRP A 52 -22.13 -1.86 -26.29
CA TRP A 52 -22.70 -0.71 -25.60
C TRP A 52 -22.85 0.50 -26.55
N SER A 53 -23.81 1.38 -26.30
CA SER A 53 -24.03 2.59 -27.10
C SER A 53 -24.62 3.75 -26.28
N GLU A 54 -24.22 4.97 -26.60
CA GLU A 54 -24.76 6.18 -26.00
C GLU A 54 -24.74 7.36 -26.98
N LEU A 55 -25.82 8.14 -26.96
CA LEU A 55 -25.96 9.36 -27.76
C LEU A 55 -25.93 10.57 -26.83
N LEU A 56 -24.91 11.41 -26.97
CA LEU A 56 -24.72 12.63 -26.20
C LEU A 56 -24.79 13.85 -27.12
N GLN A 57 -25.20 14.98 -26.56
CA GLN A 57 -25.19 16.26 -27.23
C GLN A 57 -24.06 17.10 -26.64
N GLU A 58 -23.07 17.46 -27.47
CA GLU A 58 -21.82 18.09 -27.04
C GLU A 58 -21.61 19.42 -27.75
N ASP A 59 -21.09 20.41 -27.04
CA ASP A 59 -20.69 21.71 -27.61
C ASP A 59 -19.21 21.69 -27.98
N LEU A 60 -18.92 21.63 -29.29
CA LEU A 60 -17.56 21.54 -29.79
C LEU A 60 -16.95 22.93 -29.95
N ILE A 61 -15.74 23.10 -29.43
CA ILE A 61 -14.95 24.34 -29.58
C ILE A 61 -13.66 24.00 -30.31
N ASN A 62 -13.44 24.55 -31.51
CA ASN A 62 -12.31 24.21 -32.38
C ASN A 62 -12.18 22.69 -32.64
N GLY A 63 -13.32 22.03 -32.71
CA GLY A 63 -13.46 20.58 -32.93
C GLY A 63 -13.27 19.74 -31.67
N TYR A 64 -12.90 20.32 -30.53
CA TYR A 64 -12.68 19.58 -29.29
C TYR A 64 -13.98 19.31 -28.54
N TYR A 65 -14.09 18.12 -27.97
CA TYR A 65 -15.14 17.74 -27.02
C TYR A 65 -14.54 16.98 -25.84
N ALA A 66 -15.26 16.94 -24.72
CA ALA A 66 -14.97 16.12 -23.55
C ALA A 66 -16.30 15.62 -22.96
N SER A 67 -16.45 14.31 -22.91
CA SER A 67 -17.67 13.62 -22.49
C SER A 67 -17.36 12.58 -21.42
N VAL A 68 -18.33 12.29 -20.56
CA VAL A 68 -18.29 11.16 -19.62
C VAL A 68 -19.28 10.12 -20.09
N LEU A 69 -18.77 8.98 -20.53
CA LEU A 69 -19.57 7.87 -21.05
C LEU A 69 -20.08 7.01 -19.91
N GLY A 70 -21.36 6.62 -19.98
CA GLY A 70 -22.00 5.80 -18.95
C GLY A 70 -22.42 6.55 -17.69
N ALA A 71 -22.43 7.89 -17.72
CA ALA A 71 -22.86 8.73 -16.60
C ALA A 71 -24.32 8.47 -16.17
N ASN A 72 -25.16 7.92 -17.06
CA ASN A 72 -26.48 7.44 -16.72
C ASN A 72 -26.45 6.00 -16.21
N GLU A 73 -25.99 5.84 -14.98
CA GLU A 73 -25.83 4.54 -14.31
C GLU A 73 -27.16 3.77 -14.12
N SER A 74 -28.29 4.48 -14.12
CA SER A 74 -29.59 3.89 -13.85
C SER A 74 -30.23 3.19 -15.05
N SER A 75 -30.01 3.69 -16.27
CA SER A 75 -30.66 3.17 -17.48
C SER A 75 -29.72 2.82 -18.62
N ASN A 76 -28.47 3.27 -18.60
CA ASN A 76 -27.44 2.93 -19.59
C ASN A 76 -26.03 2.84 -18.98
N PRO A 77 -25.83 2.08 -17.89
CA PRO A 77 -24.52 1.99 -17.24
C PRO A 77 -23.48 1.37 -18.19
N LEU A 78 -22.27 1.92 -18.18
CA LEU A 78 -21.10 1.35 -18.85
C LEU A 78 -20.31 0.49 -17.86
N ASN A 79 -20.79 -0.72 -17.57
CA ASN A 79 -20.28 -1.52 -16.46
C ASN A 79 -19.14 -2.50 -16.83
N GLU A 80 -18.60 -3.17 -15.81
CA GLU A 80 -17.54 -4.19 -15.91
C GLU A 80 -17.84 -5.31 -16.93
N SER A 81 -19.11 -5.67 -17.15
CA SER A 81 -19.45 -6.72 -18.11
C SER A 81 -19.12 -6.34 -19.56
N VAL A 82 -18.98 -5.04 -19.85
CA VAL A 82 -18.47 -4.55 -21.14
C VAL A 82 -16.94 -4.55 -21.13
N PHE A 83 -16.30 -4.01 -20.08
CA PHE A 83 -14.84 -3.86 -20.01
C PHE A 83 -14.07 -5.18 -19.88
N SER A 84 -14.69 -6.22 -19.33
CA SER A 84 -14.12 -7.57 -19.27
C SER A 84 -13.99 -8.27 -20.64
N LEU A 85 -14.57 -7.72 -21.70
CA LEU A 85 -14.60 -8.31 -23.05
C LEU A 85 -13.46 -7.79 -23.95
N TYR A 86 -12.21 -7.91 -23.49
CA TYR A 86 -11.04 -7.50 -24.28
C TYR A 86 -10.86 -8.40 -25.53
N PRO A 87 -10.56 -7.83 -26.73
CA PRO A 87 -10.32 -6.41 -27.03
C PRO A 87 -11.61 -5.61 -27.31
N LEU A 88 -11.58 -4.30 -27.01
CA LEU A 88 -12.68 -3.37 -27.23
C LEU A 88 -12.33 -2.25 -28.19
N TYR A 89 -13.32 -1.80 -28.96
CA TYR A 89 -13.16 -0.77 -29.99
C TYR A 89 -14.29 0.26 -29.93
N LEU A 90 -13.93 1.54 -29.82
CA LEU A 90 -14.83 2.69 -29.82
C LEU A 90 -15.08 3.19 -31.25
N GLU A 91 -16.35 3.22 -31.66
CA GLU A 91 -16.84 3.83 -32.88
C GLU A 91 -17.58 5.14 -32.55
N ILE A 92 -17.28 6.21 -33.30
CA ILE A 92 -17.89 7.52 -33.12
C ILE A 92 -18.58 7.93 -34.42
N THR A 93 -19.81 8.44 -34.28
CA THR A 93 -20.57 9.09 -35.37
C THR A 93 -21.05 10.46 -34.91
N ILE A 94 -20.93 11.47 -35.78
CA ILE A 94 -21.40 12.84 -35.54
C ILE A 94 -22.60 13.17 -36.44
N ASP A 95 -23.67 13.74 -35.87
CA ASP A 95 -24.92 14.14 -36.54
C ASP A 95 -25.53 13.05 -37.45
N GLY A 96 -25.36 11.78 -37.09
CA GLY A 96 -25.82 10.63 -37.89
C GLY A 96 -25.07 10.44 -39.22
N GLY A 97 -23.89 11.05 -39.36
CA GLY A 97 -23.00 10.90 -40.51
C GLY A 97 -22.31 9.52 -40.60
N ALA A 98 -21.31 9.43 -41.46
CA ALA A 98 -20.52 8.20 -41.59
C ALA A 98 -19.70 7.93 -40.31
N PRO A 99 -19.58 6.67 -39.87
CA PRO A 99 -18.74 6.32 -38.73
C PRO A 99 -17.27 6.60 -39.02
N LEU A 100 -16.58 7.15 -38.03
CA LEU A 100 -15.13 7.27 -38.03
C LEU A 100 -14.50 5.87 -37.86
N SER A 101 -13.23 5.73 -38.23
CA SER A 101 -12.46 4.51 -37.95
C SER A 101 -12.47 4.22 -36.45
N ARG A 102 -12.67 2.96 -36.08
CA ARG A 102 -12.72 2.57 -34.68
C ARG A 102 -11.37 2.76 -34.00
N GLN A 103 -11.41 3.18 -32.74
CA GLN A 103 -10.25 3.34 -31.90
C GLN A 103 -10.21 2.18 -30.90
N ALA A 104 -9.08 1.49 -30.77
CA ALA A 104 -8.93 0.46 -29.74
C ALA A 104 -8.93 1.12 -28.35
N ILE A 105 -9.65 0.52 -27.42
CA ILE A 105 -9.66 0.93 -26.01
C ILE A 105 -8.59 0.12 -25.30
N PHE A 106 -7.62 0.81 -24.71
CA PHE A 106 -6.53 0.21 -23.94
C PHE A 106 -6.70 0.54 -22.46
N SER A 107 -6.28 -0.38 -21.59
CA SER A 107 -6.14 -0.10 -20.16
C SER A 107 -4.98 0.86 -19.92
N ALA A 108 -5.10 1.73 -18.92
CA ALA A 108 -3.94 2.45 -18.40
C ALA A 108 -2.91 1.44 -17.86
N PRO A 109 -1.60 1.65 -18.04
CA PRO A 109 -0.57 0.71 -17.57
C PRO A 109 -0.73 0.31 -16.10
N TYR A 110 -0.87 1.28 -15.19
CA TYR A 110 -1.10 1.04 -13.76
C TYR A 110 -2.42 0.31 -13.45
N ALA A 111 -3.44 0.43 -14.31
CA ALA A 111 -4.70 -0.29 -14.13
C ALA A 111 -4.59 -1.79 -14.50
N GLN A 112 -3.55 -2.21 -15.24
CA GLN A 112 -3.32 -3.65 -15.49
C GLN A 112 -2.83 -4.39 -14.24
N ILE A 113 -2.12 -3.69 -13.34
CA ILE A 113 -1.60 -4.25 -12.09
C ILE A 113 -2.75 -4.58 -11.13
N ALA A 114 -3.82 -3.78 -11.13
CA ALA A 114 -5.02 -4.01 -10.30
C ALA A 114 -5.83 -5.30 -10.63
N GLY A 115 -5.47 -6.03 -11.69
CA GLY A 115 -6.13 -7.30 -12.04
C GLY A 115 -5.70 -8.50 -11.18
N SER A 116 -4.61 -8.38 -10.43
CA SER A 116 -4.12 -9.38 -9.49
C SER A 116 -3.70 -8.67 -8.20
N ALA A 117 -4.29 -9.06 -7.06
CA ALA A 117 -3.79 -8.60 -5.77
C ALA A 117 -2.48 -9.34 -5.47
N GLU A 118 -1.38 -8.61 -5.35
CA GLU A 118 -0.07 -9.17 -4.94
C GLU A 118 0.01 -9.35 -3.43
N SER A 119 -0.66 -8.49 -2.67
CA SER A 119 -0.82 -8.59 -1.21
C SER A 119 -2.27 -8.32 -0.79
N VAL A 120 -2.71 -9.03 0.25
CA VAL A 120 -3.97 -8.78 0.96
C VAL A 120 -3.61 -8.72 2.44
N ASP A 121 -3.51 -7.51 2.97
CA ASP A 121 -3.18 -7.27 4.36
C ASP A 121 -4.30 -6.50 5.08
N GLY A 122 -4.67 -6.96 6.27
CA GLY A 122 -5.76 -6.44 7.08
C GLY A 122 -7.20 -6.68 6.54
N GLY A 123 -8.18 -6.57 7.44
CA GLY A 123 -9.61 -6.54 7.11
C GLY A 123 -10.33 -7.87 6.85
N LEU A 124 -11.59 -7.79 6.41
CA LEU A 124 -12.44 -8.94 6.08
C LEU A 124 -12.36 -9.29 4.59
N VAL A 125 -11.89 -10.49 4.25
CA VAL A 125 -11.88 -11.00 2.88
C VAL A 125 -13.20 -11.73 2.57
N SER A 126 -13.99 -11.19 1.64
CA SER A 126 -15.21 -11.84 1.13
C SER A 126 -14.91 -12.64 -0.14
N ALA A 127 -14.38 -13.85 0.02
CA ALA A 127 -14.05 -14.73 -1.11
C ALA A 127 -15.07 -15.88 -1.27
N SER A 128 -15.28 -16.33 -2.51
CA SER A 128 -16.05 -17.53 -2.79
C SER A 128 -15.26 -18.82 -2.58
N GLU A 129 -13.94 -18.79 -2.66
CA GLU A 129 -13.05 -19.93 -2.40
C GLU A 129 -11.65 -19.39 -2.08
N ILE A 130 -10.90 -20.05 -1.19
CA ILE A 130 -9.49 -19.73 -0.91
C ILE A 130 -8.65 -20.96 -1.21
N GLN A 131 -7.65 -20.82 -2.10
CA GLN A 131 -6.74 -21.90 -2.48
C GLN A 131 -5.28 -21.47 -2.31
N ILE A 132 -4.41 -22.38 -1.88
CA ILE A 132 -2.96 -22.19 -1.85
C ILE A 132 -2.34 -23.19 -2.81
N ASN A 133 -1.62 -22.73 -3.84
CA ASN A 133 -1.01 -23.59 -4.87
C ASN A 133 -2.01 -24.57 -5.54
N GLY A 134 -3.25 -24.11 -5.76
CA GLY A 134 -4.32 -24.93 -6.33
C GLY A 134 -4.94 -25.97 -5.38
N VAL A 135 -4.58 -25.93 -4.09
CA VAL A 135 -5.20 -26.75 -3.05
C VAL A 135 -6.25 -25.91 -2.31
N PRO A 136 -7.53 -26.30 -2.32
CA PRO A 136 -8.56 -25.57 -1.60
C PRO A 136 -8.33 -25.65 -0.09
N ILE A 137 -8.39 -24.48 0.55
CA ILE A 137 -8.29 -24.29 2.00
C ILE A 137 -9.67 -24.01 2.58
N ILE A 138 -10.44 -23.15 1.92
CA ILE A 138 -11.86 -22.88 2.22
C ILE A 138 -12.67 -23.11 0.94
N ASP A 139 -13.68 -23.98 1.00
CA ASP A 139 -14.54 -24.34 -0.14
C ASP A 139 -15.64 -23.31 -0.42
N SER A 140 -16.37 -23.49 -1.52
CA SER A 140 -17.47 -22.60 -1.93
C SER A 140 -18.69 -22.57 -1.01
N ASN A 141 -18.71 -23.43 0.00
CA ASN A 141 -19.74 -23.46 1.03
C ASN A 141 -19.24 -22.85 2.35
N GLY A 142 -18.01 -22.32 2.36
CA GLY A 142 -17.36 -21.71 3.54
C GLY A 142 -16.74 -22.71 4.51
N ASN A 143 -16.59 -23.99 4.13
CA ASN A 143 -15.98 -24.99 5.01
C ASN A 143 -14.47 -24.99 4.87
N TRP A 144 -13.75 -25.15 5.97
CA TRP A 144 -12.33 -25.49 5.94
C TRP A 144 -12.16 -26.90 5.36
N VAL A 145 -11.48 -27.00 4.22
CA VAL A 145 -11.13 -28.24 3.51
C VAL A 145 -9.63 -28.42 3.33
N GLY A 146 -8.83 -27.45 3.79
CA GLY A 146 -7.38 -27.52 3.80
C GLY A 146 -6.83 -28.61 4.73
N PRO A 147 -5.51 -28.85 4.69
CA PRO A 147 -4.86 -29.80 5.60
C PRO A 147 -5.24 -29.53 7.05
N SER A 148 -5.54 -30.58 7.82
CA SER A 148 -5.76 -30.43 9.25
C SER A 148 -4.48 -29.87 9.88
N LEU A 149 -4.57 -28.70 10.52
CA LEU A 149 -3.50 -28.17 11.37
C LEU A 149 -3.13 -29.27 12.36
N SER A 150 -1.90 -29.79 12.27
CA SER A 150 -1.40 -30.68 13.31
C SER A 150 -1.17 -29.81 14.54
N SER A 151 -2.14 -29.79 15.44
CA SER A 151 -2.01 -29.16 16.75
C SER A 151 -0.91 -29.88 17.51
N ASN A 152 0.30 -29.36 17.38
CA ASN A 152 1.41 -29.76 18.22
C ASN A 152 1.19 -29.07 19.57
N TRP A 153 0.95 -29.85 20.62
CA TRP A 153 0.74 -29.37 21.98
C TRP A 153 1.86 -28.43 22.48
N SER A 154 3.03 -28.47 21.84
CA SER A 154 4.14 -27.56 22.12
C SER A 154 3.93 -26.10 21.71
N LEU A 155 2.88 -25.78 20.94
CA LEU A 155 2.60 -24.42 20.44
C LEU A 155 1.57 -23.65 21.29
N ILE A 156 0.94 -24.31 22.28
CA ILE A 156 0.00 -23.65 23.19
C ILE A 156 0.80 -23.08 24.37
N THR A 157 0.89 -21.76 24.44
CA THR A 157 1.45 -21.02 25.58
C THR A 157 0.37 -20.74 26.63
N GLY A 158 0.76 -20.47 27.88
CA GLY A 158 -0.20 -20.16 28.96
C GLY A 158 -0.97 -21.36 29.52
N ILE A 159 -0.55 -22.60 29.23
CA ILE A 159 -1.14 -23.80 29.85
C ILE A 159 -0.93 -23.70 31.36
N PRO A 160 -2.01 -23.64 32.19
CA PRO A 160 -1.87 -23.66 33.63
C PRO A 160 -1.08 -24.90 34.06
N ASN A 161 -0.18 -24.78 35.04
CA ASN A 161 0.80 -25.84 35.37
C ASN A 161 0.18 -27.24 35.52
N GLY A 162 -1.08 -27.35 35.97
CA GLY A 162 -1.82 -28.61 36.10
C GLY A 162 -2.16 -29.33 34.80
N PHE A 163 -2.05 -28.69 33.63
CA PHE A 163 -2.38 -29.28 32.32
C PHE A 163 -1.14 -29.48 31.43
N SER A 164 0.06 -29.21 31.96
CA SER A 164 1.31 -29.16 31.19
C SER A 164 2.12 -30.48 31.15
N ASP A 165 1.67 -31.52 31.84
CA ASP A 165 2.44 -32.76 32.06
C ASP A 165 2.14 -33.90 31.07
N GLY A 166 1.22 -33.68 30.13
CA GLY A 166 0.88 -34.63 29.08
C GLY A 166 0.05 -35.84 29.52
N VAL A 167 -0.50 -35.82 30.74
CA VAL A 167 -1.48 -36.80 31.23
C VAL A 167 -2.66 -36.04 31.80
N ASP A 168 -3.69 -35.83 30.98
CA ASP A 168 -5.02 -35.41 31.44
C ASP A 168 -5.42 -36.23 32.68
N ASP A 169 -5.87 -35.52 33.72
CA ASP A 169 -6.08 -35.95 35.11
C ASP A 169 -7.03 -37.15 35.26
N VAL A 170 -6.55 -38.34 34.91
CA VAL A 170 -7.21 -39.60 35.28
C VAL A 170 -6.88 -39.89 36.75
N LEU A 171 -7.82 -39.56 37.63
CA LEU A 171 -7.75 -39.95 39.04
C LEU A 171 -7.52 -41.46 39.15
N THR A 172 -6.50 -41.85 39.93
CA THR A 172 -6.27 -43.26 40.24
C THR A 172 -7.42 -43.81 41.09
N GLU A 173 -7.68 -45.12 40.99
CA GLU A 173 -8.70 -45.80 41.81
C GLU A 173 -8.56 -45.49 43.31
N ALA A 174 -7.33 -45.36 43.80
CA ALA A 174 -7.05 -44.98 45.19
C ALA A 174 -7.42 -43.52 45.53
N GLN A 175 -7.30 -42.58 44.58
CA GLN A 175 -7.72 -41.19 44.78
C GLN A 175 -9.25 -41.07 44.76
N VAL A 176 -9.92 -41.82 43.88
CA VAL A 176 -11.38 -41.89 43.84
C VAL A 176 -11.92 -42.50 45.14
N ASP A 177 -11.35 -43.61 45.62
CA ASP A 177 -11.73 -44.23 46.89
C ASP A 177 -11.55 -43.29 48.09
N SER A 178 -10.49 -42.46 48.08
CA SER A 178 -10.27 -41.46 49.12
C SER A 178 -11.36 -40.39 49.13
N MET A 179 -11.80 -39.91 47.96
CA MET A 179 -12.84 -38.87 47.86
C MET A 179 -14.23 -39.37 48.28
N VAL A 180 -14.53 -40.65 48.07
CA VAL A 180 -15.83 -41.26 48.42
C VAL A 180 -15.90 -41.68 49.91
N SER A 181 -14.76 -41.77 50.60
CA SER A 181 -14.68 -42.30 51.97
C SER A 181 -14.80 -41.25 53.10
N SER A 182 -14.77 -39.95 52.80
CA SER A 182 -14.58 -38.89 53.80
C SER A 182 -15.73 -37.88 53.94
N GLY A 183 -16.94 -38.16 53.42
CA GLY A 183 -18.10 -37.27 53.57
C GLY A 183 -19.46 -37.96 53.49
N ALA A 184 -20.54 -37.25 53.87
CA ALA A 184 -21.90 -37.66 53.56
C ALA A 184 -22.13 -37.50 52.04
N ILE A 185 -22.76 -38.49 51.41
CA ILE A 185 -23.07 -38.49 49.97
C ILE A 185 -24.59 -38.42 49.83
N ASP A 186 -25.10 -37.36 49.22
CA ASP A 186 -26.51 -37.26 48.87
C ASP A 186 -26.83 -38.23 47.72
N LEU A 187 -27.71 -39.18 47.99
CA LEU A 187 -28.17 -40.17 47.03
C LEU A 187 -29.52 -39.74 46.44
N THR A 188 -29.67 -39.82 45.12
CA THR A 188 -30.95 -39.53 44.47
C THR A 188 -31.97 -40.65 44.75
N ALA A 189 -33.27 -40.31 44.74
CA ALA A 189 -34.35 -41.29 44.88
C ALA A 189 -34.29 -42.35 43.77
N GLY A 190 -34.43 -43.63 44.13
CA GLY A 190 -34.20 -44.75 43.21
C GLY A 190 -32.76 -45.30 43.22
N SER A 191 -31.85 -44.77 44.02
CA SER A 191 -30.51 -45.37 44.21
C SER A 191 -30.64 -46.75 44.84
N THR A 192 -30.07 -47.80 44.22
CA THR A 192 -30.16 -49.18 44.72
C THR A 192 -28.79 -49.82 44.95
N MET A 193 -28.70 -50.71 45.94
CA MET A 193 -27.57 -51.63 46.11
C MET A 193 -28.10 -53.07 46.09
N GLY A 194 -27.64 -53.87 45.12
CA GLY A 194 -28.14 -55.24 44.93
C GLY A 194 -29.63 -55.32 44.60
N GLY A 195 -30.20 -54.24 44.02
CA GLY A 195 -31.62 -54.14 43.68
C GLY A 195 -32.55 -53.73 44.83
N SER A 196 -32.00 -53.42 46.01
CA SER A 196 -32.76 -52.82 47.13
C SER A 196 -32.49 -51.33 47.19
N GLU A 197 -33.54 -50.53 47.31
CA GLU A 197 -33.46 -49.06 47.35
C GLU A 197 -32.82 -48.58 48.66
N LEU A 198 -31.88 -47.64 48.57
CA LEU A 198 -31.09 -47.12 49.68
C LEU A 198 -31.72 -45.88 50.33
N VAL A 199 -32.46 -45.08 49.54
CA VAL A 199 -33.22 -43.93 50.02
C VAL A 199 -34.67 -44.38 50.13
N THR A 200 -35.08 -44.83 51.32
CA THR A 200 -36.47 -45.16 51.59
C THR A 200 -37.21 -43.87 51.94
N PHE A 201 -38.22 -43.51 51.16
CA PHE A 201 -39.14 -42.43 51.54
C PHE A 201 -39.69 -42.70 52.94
N ASP A 202 -39.73 -41.67 53.78
CA ASP A 202 -40.50 -41.66 55.03
C ASP A 202 -41.91 -42.14 54.70
N SER A 203 -42.21 -43.39 55.04
CA SER A 203 -43.59 -43.85 55.07
C SER A 203 -44.13 -43.41 56.42
N ASP A 204 -44.57 -42.16 56.51
CA ASP A 204 -45.68 -41.85 57.38
C ASP A 204 -46.87 -42.67 56.87
N GLN A 205 -46.95 -43.93 57.29
CA GLN A 205 -48.21 -44.64 57.23
C GLN A 205 -49.19 -43.84 58.08
N ASP A 206 -49.93 -42.98 57.39
CA ASP A 206 -50.90 -42.06 57.92
C ASP A 206 -52.00 -42.85 58.64
N SER A 207 -51.77 -43.06 59.93
CA SER A 207 -52.70 -43.66 60.87
C SER A 207 -53.99 -42.85 61.03
N LEU A 208 -54.13 -41.69 60.35
CA LEU A 208 -55.35 -40.88 60.33
C LEU A 208 -56.29 -41.22 59.16
N ALA A 209 -55.85 -41.97 58.15
CA ALA A 209 -56.69 -42.31 56.98
C ALA A 209 -57.92 -43.18 57.31
N THR A 210 -57.99 -43.77 58.51
CA THR A 210 -59.11 -44.64 58.95
C THR A 210 -60.07 -43.96 59.93
N ILE A 211 -59.85 -42.71 60.35
CA ILE A 211 -60.72 -41.99 61.29
C ILE A 211 -61.60 -40.99 60.54
N SER A 212 -62.91 -41.25 60.49
CA SER A 212 -63.92 -40.32 59.96
C SER A 212 -64.82 -39.81 61.08
N CYS A 213 -64.64 -38.54 61.46
CA CYS A 213 -65.50 -37.87 62.43
C CYS A 213 -66.86 -37.49 61.81
N MET A 214 -67.91 -37.42 62.62
CA MET A 214 -69.22 -36.96 62.13
C MET A 214 -69.19 -35.44 61.86
N ASN A 215 -70.16 -34.95 61.08
CA ASN A 215 -70.32 -33.51 60.84
C ASN A 215 -70.40 -32.78 62.20
N GLU A 216 -69.59 -31.73 62.38
CA GLU A 216 -69.40 -30.94 63.61
C GLU A 216 -68.54 -31.56 64.74
N GLN A 217 -67.84 -32.66 64.47
CA GLN A 217 -66.78 -33.20 65.34
C GLN A 217 -65.38 -32.90 64.78
N ILE A 218 -64.42 -32.65 65.67
CA ILE A 218 -62.98 -32.47 65.38
C ILE A 218 -62.16 -33.64 65.94
N LEU A 219 -61.03 -33.92 65.28
CA LEU A 219 -60.04 -34.88 65.74
C LEU A 219 -59.30 -34.31 66.98
N ARG A 220 -59.22 -35.10 68.04
CA ARG A 220 -58.51 -34.77 69.28
C ARG A 220 -57.62 -35.94 69.69
N TYR A 221 -56.41 -35.64 70.14
CA TYR A 221 -55.45 -36.64 70.61
C TYR A 221 -55.58 -36.86 72.11
N ASP A 222 -55.73 -38.12 72.54
CA ASP A 222 -55.63 -38.49 73.95
C ASP A 222 -54.19 -38.95 74.25
N ALA A 223 -53.42 -38.09 74.91
CA ALA A 223 -52.03 -38.36 75.27
C ALA A 223 -51.87 -39.49 76.31
N ALA A 224 -52.91 -39.84 77.09
CA ALA A 224 -52.84 -40.94 78.06
C ALA A 224 -53.06 -42.30 77.39
N LEU A 225 -53.81 -42.33 76.28
CA LEU A 225 -54.08 -43.55 75.51
C LEU A 225 -53.30 -43.61 74.20
N ALA A 226 -52.48 -42.59 73.92
CA ALA A 226 -51.67 -42.42 72.72
C ALA A 226 -52.44 -42.62 71.40
N GLN A 227 -53.72 -42.21 71.37
CA GLN A 227 -54.61 -42.44 70.23
C GLN A 227 -55.44 -41.19 69.88
N TRP A 228 -55.77 -41.06 68.60
CA TRP A 228 -56.66 -40.04 68.07
C TRP A 228 -58.13 -40.47 68.18
N TYR A 229 -59.03 -39.56 68.56
CA TYR A 229 -60.47 -39.78 68.65
C TYR A 229 -61.27 -38.56 68.18
N CYS A 230 -62.54 -38.75 67.84
CA CYS A 230 -63.44 -37.65 67.45
C CYS A 230 -64.15 -37.04 68.66
N SER A 231 -64.12 -35.72 68.79
CA SER A 231 -64.75 -34.94 69.85
C SER A 231 -65.62 -33.83 69.26
N ASP A 232 -66.66 -33.40 69.95
CA ASP A 232 -67.49 -32.27 69.50
C ASP A 232 -66.66 -30.97 69.43
N ASN A 233 -66.90 -30.16 68.41
CA ASN A 233 -66.23 -28.88 68.22
C ASN A 233 -66.78 -27.82 69.19
N THR A 234 -66.20 -27.69 70.38
CA THR A 234 -66.44 -26.54 71.25
C THR A 234 -65.57 -25.37 70.79
N ASP A 235 -66.14 -24.51 69.94
CA ASP A 235 -65.50 -23.25 69.52
C ASP A 235 -65.25 -22.34 70.73
N SER A 236 -64.00 -22.24 71.16
CA SER A 236 -63.58 -21.45 72.31
C SER A 236 -63.56 -19.93 72.05
N LEU A 237 -63.83 -19.48 70.82
CA LEU A 237 -63.75 -18.07 70.43
C LEU A 237 -65.12 -17.38 70.34
N GLN A 238 -66.23 -18.12 70.31
CA GLN A 238 -67.59 -17.55 70.14
C GLN A 238 -68.02 -16.57 71.25
N SER A 239 -67.38 -16.61 72.43
CA SER A 239 -67.69 -15.72 73.56
C SER A 239 -66.65 -14.61 73.80
N LEU A 240 -65.60 -14.50 72.99
CA LEU A 240 -64.49 -13.59 73.23
C LEU A 240 -64.63 -12.28 72.44
N SER A 241 -65.13 -11.23 73.09
CA SER A 241 -65.23 -9.86 72.52
C SER A 241 -64.17 -8.96 73.13
N CYS A 242 -63.07 -8.74 72.41
CA CYS A 242 -62.00 -7.85 72.85
C CYS A 242 -62.33 -6.38 72.62
N SER A 243 -61.86 -5.51 73.52
CA SER A 243 -62.02 -4.06 73.42
C SER A 243 -61.10 -3.45 72.32
N HIS A 244 -61.28 -2.17 71.97
CA HIS A 244 -60.70 -1.52 70.77
C HIS A 244 -59.16 -1.55 70.64
N GLU A 245 -58.41 -2.03 71.63
CA GLU A 245 -56.93 -2.11 71.59
C GLU A 245 -56.42 -3.46 72.13
N GLN A 246 -57.33 -4.45 72.19
CA GLN A 246 -57.05 -5.80 72.67
C GLN A 246 -57.22 -6.81 71.55
N VAL A 247 -56.34 -7.81 71.53
CA VAL A 247 -56.42 -8.95 70.62
C VAL A 247 -56.58 -10.25 71.38
N ALA A 248 -57.17 -11.24 70.70
CA ALA A 248 -57.27 -12.58 71.23
C ALA A 248 -55.88 -13.20 71.32
N GLN A 249 -55.43 -13.51 72.53
CA GLN A 249 -54.17 -14.18 72.82
C GLN A 249 -54.45 -15.48 73.59
N TYR A 250 -53.77 -16.57 73.24
CA TYR A 250 -53.93 -17.86 73.93
C TYR A 250 -53.11 -17.87 75.22
N ASP A 251 -53.79 -17.97 76.37
CA ASP A 251 -53.14 -18.11 77.67
C ASP A 251 -52.86 -19.59 77.94
N GLN A 252 -51.58 -19.99 77.87
CA GLN A 252 -51.16 -21.38 78.09
C GLN A 252 -51.38 -21.86 79.54
N GLY A 253 -51.39 -20.95 80.53
CA GLY A 253 -51.61 -21.29 81.93
C GLY A 253 -53.09 -21.58 82.24
N LEU A 254 -53.99 -20.92 81.51
CA LEU A 254 -55.44 -21.11 81.62
C LEU A 254 -56.02 -22.04 80.54
N GLY A 255 -55.25 -22.35 79.50
CA GLY A 255 -55.67 -23.20 78.38
C GLY A 255 -56.80 -22.62 77.52
N ILE A 256 -57.02 -21.30 77.60
CA ILE A 256 -58.12 -20.58 76.94
C ILE A 256 -57.62 -19.33 76.22
N TRP A 257 -58.38 -18.86 75.24
CA TRP A 257 -58.15 -17.56 74.61
C TRP A 257 -58.68 -16.43 75.51
N VAL A 258 -57.85 -15.41 75.73
CA VAL A 258 -58.16 -14.21 76.52
C VAL A 258 -57.93 -12.96 75.69
N CYS A 259 -58.53 -11.84 76.07
CA CYS A 259 -58.24 -10.54 75.46
C CYS A 259 -57.04 -9.91 76.18
N ALA A 260 -55.97 -9.65 75.44
CA ALA A 260 -54.75 -9.01 75.94
C ALA A 260 -54.47 -7.71 75.18
N ASN A 261 -53.83 -6.76 75.86
CA ASN A 261 -53.42 -5.50 75.23
C ASN A 261 -52.34 -5.78 74.19
N GLN A 262 -52.35 -5.04 73.09
CA GLN A 262 -51.26 -5.04 72.10
C GLN A 262 -49.99 -4.50 72.75
N GLU A 263 -49.16 -5.35 73.32
CA GLU A 263 -47.76 -4.99 73.57
C GLU A 263 -47.05 -5.03 72.22
N ASN A 264 -46.79 -3.86 71.63
CA ASN A 264 -45.90 -3.75 70.48
C ASN A 264 -44.49 -4.11 70.97
N PRO A 265 -43.96 -5.31 70.69
CA PRO A 265 -42.69 -5.76 71.25
C PRO A 265 -41.52 -4.87 70.80
N LEU A 266 -41.73 -4.12 69.70
CA LEU A 266 -40.73 -3.26 69.08
C LEU A 266 -40.55 -1.92 69.81
N ASP A 267 -41.60 -1.38 70.47
CA ASP A 267 -41.53 -0.08 71.16
C ASP A 267 -40.66 -0.12 72.43
N ALA A 268 -40.53 -1.29 73.06
CA ALA A 268 -39.71 -1.50 74.24
C ALA A 268 -38.23 -1.78 73.92
N LEU A 269 -37.91 -2.08 72.67
CA LEU A 269 -36.60 -2.59 72.26
C LEU A 269 -35.52 -1.49 72.25
N GLY A 270 -35.92 -0.22 72.07
CA GLY A 270 -35.07 0.95 72.32
C GLY A 270 -33.76 1.00 71.50
N CYS A 271 -33.79 0.52 70.25
CA CYS A 271 -32.61 0.45 69.40
C CYS A 271 -31.91 1.81 69.26
N GLN A 272 -30.58 1.80 69.32
CA GLN A 272 -29.76 3.00 69.13
C GLN A 272 -29.68 3.35 67.64
N ALA A 273 -29.23 4.57 67.32
CA ALA A 273 -29.01 4.98 65.94
C ALA A 273 -28.01 4.03 65.24
N GLY A 274 -28.42 3.45 64.10
CA GLY A 274 -27.66 2.45 63.36
C GLY A 274 -28.05 0.99 63.64
N GLN A 275 -28.84 0.73 64.68
CA GLN A 275 -29.33 -0.61 65.01
C GLN A 275 -30.71 -0.88 64.41
N ILE A 276 -30.93 -2.12 63.97
CA ILE A 276 -32.17 -2.61 63.37
C ILE A 276 -32.76 -3.69 64.28
N ALA A 277 -34.10 -3.65 64.43
CA ALA A 277 -34.81 -4.69 65.15
C ALA A 277 -34.80 -5.99 64.31
N TYR A 278 -34.11 -7.01 64.80
CA TYR A 278 -33.93 -8.31 64.18
C TYR A 278 -34.54 -9.39 65.07
N PHE A 279 -35.18 -10.40 64.47
CA PHE A 279 -35.76 -11.53 65.19
C PHE A 279 -34.85 -12.75 65.04
N ASP A 280 -34.19 -13.14 66.13
CA ASP A 280 -33.17 -14.21 66.15
C ASP A 280 -33.74 -15.64 66.20
N GLY A 281 -35.06 -15.78 66.02
CA GLY A 281 -35.79 -17.04 66.17
C GLY A 281 -36.43 -17.23 67.55
N ASN A 282 -36.02 -16.47 68.56
CA ASN A 282 -36.51 -16.56 69.94
C ASN A 282 -37.07 -15.23 70.46
N SER A 283 -36.46 -14.09 70.12
CA SER A 283 -36.88 -12.76 70.57
C SER A 283 -36.48 -11.66 69.57
N TRP A 284 -37.17 -10.53 69.64
CA TRP A 284 -36.70 -9.32 68.99
C TRP A 284 -35.49 -8.78 69.75
N THR A 285 -34.41 -8.47 69.03
CA THR A 285 -33.19 -7.84 69.55
C THR A 285 -32.78 -6.68 68.65
N CYS A 286 -31.98 -5.74 69.15
CA CYS A 286 -31.37 -4.69 68.33
C CYS A 286 -29.98 -5.16 67.92
N GLU A 287 -29.72 -5.25 66.63
CA GLU A 287 -28.40 -5.59 66.08
C GLU A 287 -27.92 -4.47 65.15
N GLN A 288 -26.61 -4.28 65.00
CA GLN A 288 -26.08 -3.29 64.07
C GLN A 288 -26.48 -3.66 62.64
N GLY A 289 -27.01 -2.68 61.89
CA GLY A 289 -27.35 -2.89 60.49
C GLY A 289 -26.16 -3.35 59.65
N THR A 290 -24.95 -2.89 59.99
CA THR A 290 -23.70 -3.30 59.34
C THR A 290 -23.27 -4.73 59.65
N ILE A 291 -23.85 -5.40 60.65
CA ILE A 291 -23.57 -6.83 60.94
C ILE A 291 -24.64 -7.72 60.30
N LEU A 292 -25.86 -7.20 60.17
CA LEU A 292 -26.98 -7.95 59.58
C LEU A 292 -26.91 -8.02 58.05
N PHE A 293 -26.20 -7.10 57.42
CA PHE A 293 -26.11 -6.94 55.97
C PHE A 293 -24.67 -6.98 55.47
N ASP A 294 -23.82 -7.72 56.17
CA ASP A 294 -22.41 -7.98 55.89
C ASP A 294 -22.28 -9.50 55.89
N GLN A 295 -22.22 -10.10 54.70
CA GLN A 295 -22.34 -11.55 54.56
C GLN A 295 -21.00 -12.29 54.72
N ASP A 296 -19.88 -11.62 54.49
CA ASP A 296 -18.54 -12.20 54.62
C ASP A 296 -17.80 -11.82 55.92
N GLU A 297 -18.43 -10.99 56.75
CA GLU A 297 -18.01 -10.57 58.08
C GLU A 297 -16.75 -9.67 58.10
N ASP A 298 -16.52 -8.87 57.06
CA ASP A 298 -15.38 -7.95 56.98
C ASP A 298 -15.65 -6.56 57.61
N GLY A 299 -16.91 -6.27 57.94
CA GLY A 299 -17.38 -5.02 58.52
C GLY A 299 -17.95 -4.00 57.51
N THR A 300 -17.98 -4.33 56.23
CA THR A 300 -18.55 -3.56 55.13
C THR A 300 -19.95 -4.09 54.82
N PRO A 301 -20.98 -3.23 54.80
CA PRO A 301 -22.31 -3.70 54.44
C PRO A 301 -22.44 -3.87 52.91
N SER A 302 -23.21 -4.86 52.49
CA SER A 302 -23.61 -5.23 51.11
C SER A 302 -23.87 -4.13 50.07
N TRP A 303 -24.20 -2.90 50.45
CA TRP A 303 -24.41 -1.78 49.53
C TRP A 303 -23.18 -0.87 49.34
N GLU A 304 -22.17 -1.04 50.19
CA GLU A 304 -20.85 -0.38 50.13
C GLU A 304 -19.74 -1.37 49.75
N ASP A 305 -20.04 -2.67 49.68
CA ASP A 305 -19.12 -3.72 49.26
C ASP A 305 -19.27 -4.01 47.76
N CYS A 306 -18.15 -4.23 47.09
CA CYS A 306 -18.10 -4.69 45.71
C CYS A 306 -18.45 -6.18 45.54
N ASP A 307 -18.16 -7.03 46.54
CA ASP A 307 -18.54 -8.44 46.59
C ASP A 307 -18.69 -8.89 48.05
N ASP A 308 -19.93 -8.77 48.55
CA ASP A 308 -20.38 -9.16 49.90
C ASP A 308 -20.22 -10.67 50.22
N ASN A 309 -19.69 -11.47 49.30
CA ASN A 309 -19.31 -12.87 49.56
C ASN A 309 -17.81 -13.06 49.77
N ASN A 310 -17.01 -12.00 49.70
CA ASN A 310 -15.56 -12.04 49.70
C ASN A 310 -14.98 -10.92 50.57
N ALA A 311 -14.60 -11.26 51.80
CA ALA A 311 -14.04 -10.35 52.79
C ALA A 311 -12.68 -9.69 52.41
N LEU A 312 -12.17 -9.96 51.21
CA LEU A 312 -11.00 -9.32 50.63
C LEU A 312 -11.36 -8.34 49.49
N SER A 313 -12.64 -8.21 49.17
CA SER A 313 -13.20 -7.25 48.24
C SER A 313 -12.92 -5.81 48.71
N TYR A 314 -12.86 -4.88 47.76
CA TYR A 314 -12.78 -3.46 48.08
C TYR A 314 -14.17 -2.89 48.33
N THR A 315 -14.22 -1.79 49.09
CA THR A 315 -15.46 -1.02 49.18
C THR A 315 -15.70 -0.24 47.90
N GLN A 316 -16.96 0.08 47.58
CA GLN A 316 -17.35 0.96 46.47
C GLN A 316 -16.73 2.36 46.54
N ALA A 317 -16.20 2.77 47.70
CA ALA A 317 -15.48 4.04 47.85
C ALA A 317 -14.00 3.93 47.45
N GLN A 318 -13.48 2.71 47.36
CA GLN A 318 -12.10 2.38 47.02
C GLN A 318 -11.99 1.89 45.57
N ASP A 319 -12.99 1.17 45.10
CA ASP A 319 -13.13 0.59 43.76
C ASP A 319 -14.57 0.90 43.31
N ASN A 320 -14.75 1.85 42.39
CA ASN A 320 -16.06 2.45 42.14
C ASN A 320 -16.97 1.59 41.25
N ASP A 321 -16.40 0.78 40.37
CA ASP A 321 -17.10 -0.09 39.43
C ASP A 321 -16.94 -1.58 39.71
N CYS A 322 -16.16 -1.90 40.75
CA CYS A 322 -16.05 -3.22 41.36
C CYS A 322 -15.41 -4.27 40.46
N ASP A 323 -14.37 -3.87 39.73
CA ASP A 323 -13.60 -4.76 38.86
C ASP A 323 -12.35 -5.35 39.54
N GLY A 324 -12.04 -4.90 40.76
CA GLY A 324 -10.91 -5.34 41.56
C GLY A 324 -9.70 -4.41 41.52
N PHE A 325 -9.77 -3.26 40.85
CA PHE A 325 -8.74 -2.22 40.86
C PHE A 325 -9.16 -1.01 41.69
N LEU A 326 -8.19 -0.43 42.40
CA LEU A 326 -8.47 0.75 43.21
C LEU A 326 -8.62 1.98 42.31
N ALA A 327 -9.39 2.97 42.75
CA ALA A 327 -9.73 4.16 41.96
C ALA A 327 -8.55 5.07 41.55
N HIS A 328 -7.31 4.73 41.95
CA HIS A 328 -6.08 5.43 41.55
C HIS A 328 -5.20 4.58 40.64
N GLU A 329 -5.54 3.30 40.50
CA GLU A 329 -4.91 2.32 39.63
C GLU A 329 -5.71 2.13 38.35
N ASP A 330 -6.91 2.71 38.25
CA ASP A 330 -7.84 2.57 37.13
C ASP A 330 -7.95 3.88 36.33
N CYS A 331 -7.97 3.73 35.01
CA CYS A 331 -8.11 4.81 34.04
C CYS A 331 -9.52 5.41 33.98
N ASP A 332 -10.57 4.61 34.14
CA ASP A 332 -11.96 5.08 34.28
C ASP A 332 -12.69 4.29 35.36
N ASN A 333 -12.69 4.89 36.55
CA ASN A 333 -13.40 4.46 37.76
C ASN A 333 -14.93 4.29 37.63
N ASN A 334 -15.51 4.23 36.43
CA ASN A 334 -16.92 3.91 36.22
C ASN A 334 -17.11 2.85 35.12
N ASP A 335 -16.04 2.34 34.53
CA ASP A 335 -16.05 1.33 33.50
C ASP A 335 -15.22 0.11 33.96
N PRO A 336 -15.87 -0.98 34.41
CA PRO A 336 -15.18 -2.17 34.92
C PRO A 336 -14.46 -2.99 33.83
N SER A 337 -14.36 -2.44 32.62
CA SER A 337 -13.57 -2.96 31.50
C SER A 337 -12.43 -2.05 31.07
N SER A 338 -12.21 -0.95 31.80
CA SER A 338 -11.09 -0.03 31.65
C SER A 338 -9.74 -0.70 31.94
N HIS A 339 -8.66 -0.13 31.39
CA HIS A 339 -7.30 -0.56 31.70
C HIS A 339 -6.82 0.06 33.02
N THR A 340 -5.80 -0.56 33.62
CA THR A 340 -5.13 0.06 34.76
C THR A 340 -4.14 1.12 34.28
N VAL A 341 -3.85 2.11 35.11
CA VAL A 341 -2.80 3.12 34.86
C VAL A 341 -1.38 2.52 34.76
N TYR A 342 -1.23 1.22 35.02
CA TYR A 342 0.02 0.47 34.81
C TYR A 342 0.06 -0.25 33.46
N ASP A 343 -1.11 -0.50 32.88
CA ASP A 343 -1.26 -1.13 31.58
C ASP A 343 -1.53 -0.08 30.47
N ASP A 344 -1.92 1.14 30.82
CA ASP A 344 -2.22 2.30 29.96
C ASP A 344 -1.92 3.58 30.79
N GLU A 345 -0.70 4.12 30.71
CA GLU A 345 -0.23 5.15 31.68
C GLU A 345 -0.89 6.52 31.48
N ASP A 346 -1.39 6.83 30.27
CA ASP A 346 -2.07 8.09 29.97
C ASP A 346 -3.60 7.99 29.82
N CYS A 347 -4.14 6.77 29.86
CA CYS A 347 -5.56 6.45 29.87
C CYS A 347 -6.30 6.85 28.59
N ASP A 348 -5.68 6.66 27.44
CA ASP A 348 -6.29 6.91 26.14
C ASP A 348 -6.97 5.68 25.51
N GLY A 349 -6.79 4.50 26.12
CA GLY A 349 -7.30 3.22 25.68
C GLY A 349 -6.30 2.37 24.89
N THR A 350 -5.07 2.87 24.69
CA THR A 350 -3.93 2.13 24.15
C THR A 350 -3.08 1.62 25.30
N THR A 351 -2.74 0.32 25.28
CA THR A 351 -1.90 -0.21 26.36
C THR A 351 -0.45 0.18 26.19
N THR A 352 0.31 0.30 27.29
CA THR A 352 1.75 0.59 27.36
C THR A 352 2.61 -0.20 26.36
N ILE A 353 2.23 -1.44 26.03
CA ILE A 353 3.00 -2.27 25.08
C ILE A 353 2.74 -1.91 23.62
N ASP A 354 1.61 -1.29 23.32
CA ASP A 354 1.19 -0.90 21.98
C ASP A 354 1.32 0.61 21.75
N ASP A 355 1.65 1.38 22.79
CA ASP A 355 1.81 2.84 22.76
C ASP A 355 3.27 3.25 22.50
N CYS A 356 3.48 4.20 21.59
CA CYS A 356 4.80 4.76 21.30
C CYS A 356 5.30 5.75 22.36
N ASP A 357 4.40 6.47 23.02
CA ASP A 357 4.70 7.32 24.17
C ASP A 357 3.52 7.23 25.15
N ASP A 358 3.60 6.24 26.03
CA ASP A 358 2.63 5.92 27.11
C ASP A 358 2.37 7.09 28.10
N THR A 359 2.98 8.25 27.88
CA THR A 359 2.75 9.48 28.67
C THR A 359 2.05 10.59 27.90
N ASP A 360 1.77 10.38 26.61
CA ASP A 360 1.10 11.31 25.72
C ASP A 360 -0.13 10.64 25.06
N PRO A 361 -1.37 10.97 25.49
CA PRO A 361 -2.60 10.34 25.00
C PRO A 361 -3.00 10.75 23.57
N SER A 362 -2.02 11.29 22.84
CA SER A 362 -2.11 11.66 21.43
C SER A 362 -0.95 11.10 20.61
N SER A 363 -0.13 10.22 21.21
CA SER A 363 0.91 9.44 20.56
C SER A 363 0.33 8.53 19.48
N THR A 364 1.23 7.94 18.71
CA THR A 364 0.94 6.84 17.78
C THR A 364 0.99 5.51 18.51
N THR A 365 0.41 4.48 17.89
CA THR A 365 0.58 3.10 18.36
C THR A 365 1.69 2.41 17.58
N ILE A 366 2.31 1.37 18.13
CA ILE A 366 3.27 0.50 17.43
C ILE A 366 2.65 -0.11 16.17
N ALA A 367 1.33 -0.32 16.14
CA ALA A 367 0.64 -0.79 14.94
C ALA A 367 0.56 0.24 13.81
N THR A 368 0.77 1.51 14.11
CA THR A 368 0.68 2.64 13.17
C THR A 368 2.03 3.32 12.91
N ASP A 369 3.01 3.13 13.80
CA ASP A 369 4.34 3.74 13.82
C ASP A 369 5.25 2.75 14.58
N GLY A 370 5.85 1.79 13.86
CA GLY A 370 6.41 0.57 14.45
C GLY A 370 7.68 0.78 15.25
N ASP A 371 8.41 1.86 14.97
CA ASP A 371 9.63 2.23 15.69
C ASP A 371 9.50 3.51 16.52
N CYS A 372 8.32 4.13 16.50
CA CYS A 372 7.93 5.25 17.33
C CYS A 372 8.77 6.52 17.10
N ASP A 373 9.10 6.81 15.84
CA ASP A 373 9.83 8.02 15.44
C ASP A 373 8.92 9.15 14.92
N GLY A 374 7.62 8.86 14.78
CA GLY A 374 6.59 9.78 14.29
C GLY A 374 6.31 9.68 12.79
N VAL A 375 7.00 8.81 12.05
CA VAL A 375 6.67 8.40 10.70
C VAL A 375 5.71 7.22 10.78
N LEU A 376 4.63 7.25 10.00
CA LEU A 376 3.66 6.16 10.03
C LEU A 376 4.21 4.96 9.25
N THR A 377 3.89 3.75 9.72
CA THR A 377 4.16 2.44 9.09
C THR A 377 4.10 2.39 7.56
N PHE A 378 3.14 3.10 6.93
CA PHE A 378 2.98 3.09 5.46
C PHE A 378 3.84 4.14 4.75
N GLU A 379 4.35 5.11 5.49
CA GLU A 379 5.27 6.15 5.02
C GLU A 379 6.73 5.79 5.31
N ASP A 380 6.99 4.81 6.18
CA ASP A 380 8.33 4.34 6.55
C ASP A 380 8.84 3.23 5.62
N CYS A 381 10.11 3.31 5.25
CA CYS A 381 10.81 2.26 4.52
C CYS A 381 11.21 1.05 5.38
N ASP A 382 11.52 1.24 6.66
CA ASP A 382 11.80 0.18 7.63
C ASP A 382 11.26 0.62 8.99
N ASP A 383 10.00 0.25 9.22
CA ASP A 383 9.21 0.49 10.43
C ASP A 383 9.77 -0.18 11.71
N ASN A 384 10.99 -0.71 11.68
CA ASN A 384 11.73 -1.17 12.85
C ASN A 384 13.01 -0.36 13.11
N ASP A 385 13.29 0.67 12.33
CA ASP A 385 14.48 1.51 12.40
C ASP A 385 14.13 3.00 12.33
N SER A 386 14.03 3.65 13.50
CA SER A 386 13.76 5.09 13.66
C SER A 386 14.76 6.07 13.00
N SER A 387 15.69 5.56 12.19
CA SER A 387 16.59 6.32 11.35
C SER A 387 16.42 6.06 9.85
N SER A 388 15.41 5.27 9.49
CA SER A 388 14.97 4.94 8.14
C SER A 388 14.54 6.19 7.36
N THR A 389 14.47 6.04 6.05
CA THR A 389 13.93 7.01 5.11
C THR A 389 12.41 6.86 5.01
N THR A 390 11.74 7.87 4.46
CA THR A 390 10.32 7.75 4.13
C THR A 390 10.16 7.33 2.68
N VAL A 391 9.06 6.65 2.35
CA VAL A 391 8.68 6.28 0.97
C VAL A 391 8.51 7.48 0.03
N ILE A 392 8.47 8.72 0.56
CA ILE A 392 8.47 9.95 -0.22
C ILE A 392 9.88 10.36 -0.64
N ASP A 393 10.86 10.10 0.23
CA ASP A 393 12.25 10.46 0.00
C ASP A 393 13.05 9.31 -0.62
N ASP A 394 12.60 8.06 -0.52
CA ASP A 394 13.22 6.82 -0.97
C ASP A 394 12.10 5.82 -1.33
N ALA A 395 11.63 5.82 -2.58
CA ALA A 395 10.33 5.22 -2.89
C ALA A 395 10.35 3.70 -3.09
N ASP A 396 11.52 3.08 -3.24
CA ASP A 396 11.67 1.63 -3.24
C ASP A 396 12.42 1.06 -2.02
N CYS A 397 12.83 1.95 -1.10
CA CYS A 397 13.35 1.61 0.20
C CYS A 397 14.65 0.80 0.16
N ASP A 398 15.56 1.16 -0.73
CA ASP A 398 16.88 0.55 -0.86
C ASP A 398 18.00 1.34 -0.13
N GLY A 399 17.64 2.50 0.43
CA GLY A 399 18.54 3.42 1.14
C GLY A 399 19.15 4.51 0.25
N VAL A 400 18.78 4.58 -1.03
CA VAL A 400 19.11 5.67 -1.95
C VAL A 400 17.91 6.58 -2.09
N ILE A 401 18.07 7.85 -1.70
CA ILE A 401 16.99 8.80 -1.86
C ILE A 401 16.64 9.03 -3.34
N ALA A 402 15.38 9.27 -3.63
CA ALA A 402 14.79 9.52 -4.95
C ALA A 402 15.57 10.51 -5.84
N ALA A 403 16.24 11.49 -5.22
CA ALA A 403 17.04 12.49 -5.95
C ALA A 403 18.35 11.94 -6.54
N ASN A 404 18.84 10.82 -6.00
CA ASN A 404 20.08 10.17 -6.40
C ASN A 404 19.84 8.81 -7.06
N ASP A 405 18.59 8.34 -7.07
CA ASP A 405 18.20 7.07 -7.66
C ASP A 405 17.83 7.25 -9.15
N CYS A 406 18.35 6.38 -10.00
CA CYS A 406 18.00 6.38 -11.42
C CYS A 406 16.60 5.84 -11.71
N ASN A 407 16.10 4.94 -10.86
CA ASN A 407 14.75 4.45 -10.90
C ASN A 407 14.26 4.14 -9.48
N ASP A 408 13.67 5.16 -8.87
CA ASP A 408 13.04 5.23 -7.54
C ASP A 408 11.80 4.31 -7.39
N SER A 409 11.82 3.16 -8.03
CA SER A 409 10.77 2.14 -8.02
C SER A 409 11.36 0.74 -8.24
N ASP A 410 12.69 0.65 -8.33
CA ASP A 410 13.45 -0.57 -8.53
C ASP A 410 14.67 -0.52 -7.59
N PRO A 411 14.62 -1.24 -6.45
CA PRO A 411 15.65 -1.19 -5.40
C PRO A 411 16.98 -1.85 -5.81
N SER A 412 17.14 -2.12 -7.11
CA SER A 412 18.35 -2.63 -7.74
C SER A 412 18.86 -1.72 -8.86
N SER A 413 18.27 -0.54 -9.02
CA SER A 413 18.71 0.51 -9.92
C SER A 413 20.14 0.96 -9.59
N THR A 414 20.73 1.66 -10.55
CA THR A 414 21.97 2.41 -10.36
C THR A 414 21.66 3.76 -9.69
N ILE A 415 22.72 4.46 -9.25
CA ILE A 415 22.58 5.81 -8.72
C ILE A 415 23.11 6.84 -9.72
N VAL A 416 22.51 8.03 -9.73
CA VAL A 416 22.89 9.17 -10.58
C VAL A 416 24.37 9.55 -10.43
N ALA A 417 25.00 9.22 -9.29
CA ALA A 417 26.42 9.50 -9.06
C ALA A 417 27.37 8.57 -9.85
N THR A 418 26.89 7.41 -10.28
CA THR A 418 27.65 6.39 -11.01
C THR A 418 27.06 6.06 -12.37
N ASP A 419 25.83 6.46 -12.65
CA ASP A 419 25.11 6.28 -13.92
C ASP A 419 24.35 7.59 -14.18
N GLY A 420 24.98 8.52 -14.88
CA GLY A 420 24.55 9.91 -14.94
C GLY A 420 23.31 10.17 -15.80
N ASP A 421 23.02 9.29 -16.75
CA ASP A 421 21.86 9.36 -17.64
C ASP A 421 20.79 8.29 -17.37
N CYS A 422 21.08 7.36 -16.45
CA CYS A 422 20.17 6.35 -15.94
C CYS A 422 19.73 5.34 -17.00
N ASP A 423 20.64 4.93 -17.86
CA ASP A 423 20.40 3.88 -18.86
C ASP A 423 20.74 2.46 -18.36
N GLY A 424 21.36 2.35 -17.19
CA GLY A 424 21.80 1.12 -16.55
C GLY A 424 23.28 0.78 -16.77
N THR A 425 24.02 1.63 -17.46
CA THR A 425 25.47 1.52 -17.68
C THR A 425 26.18 2.51 -16.75
N GLU A 426 27.07 2.02 -15.89
CA GLU A 426 27.80 2.92 -15.01
C GLU A 426 28.89 3.69 -15.79
N PHE A 427 29.18 4.94 -15.38
CA PHE A 427 30.24 5.84 -15.86
C PHE A 427 31.59 5.17 -16.20
N GLY A 428 31.94 4.08 -15.53
CA GLY A 428 33.19 3.35 -15.79
C GLY A 428 33.18 2.53 -17.08
N ASP A 429 31.99 2.09 -17.51
CA ASP A 429 31.76 1.28 -18.69
C ASP A 429 31.10 2.09 -19.82
N ASP A 430 30.56 3.29 -19.53
CA ASP A 430 29.93 4.21 -20.48
C ASP A 430 30.93 5.21 -21.11
N CYS A 431 30.86 5.38 -22.42
CA CYS A 431 31.63 6.36 -23.17
C CYS A 431 31.18 7.82 -22.97
N ASP A 432 29.90 8.08 -22.69
CA ASP A 432 29.32 9.38 -22.37
C ASP A 432 28.13 9.18 -21.44
N ASP A 433 28.41 9.10 -20.14
CA ASP A 433 27.48 8.94 -19.00
C ASP A 433 26.43 10.07 -18.85
N ALA A 434 26.28 10.93 -19.86
CA ALA A 434 25.24 11.94 -19.97
C ALA A 434 24.33 11.72 -21.20
N ASP A 435 24.59 10.69 -22.01
CA ASP A 435 23.82 10.33 -23.19
C ASP A 435 23.42 8.82 -23.15
N PRO A 436 22.13 8.51 -22.87
CA PRO A 436 21.65 7.14 -22.68
C PRO A 436 21.59 6.32 -23.99
N SER A 437 22.17 6.85 -25.06
CA SER A 437 22.35 6.20 -26.35
C SER A 437 23.81 6.04 -26.75
N SER A 438 24.73 6.38 -25.84
CA SER A 438 26.16 6.20 -25.97
C SER A 438 26.53 4.71 -26.12
N THR A 439 27.72 4.49 -26.64
CA THR A 439 28.35 3.17 -26.70
C THR A 439 29.00 2.84 -25.35
N THR A 440 29.36 1.57 -25.17
CA THR A 440 30.11 1.13 -23.97
C THR A 440 31.56 0.92 -24.34
N THR A 441 32.46 1.11 -23.37
CA THR A 441 33.90 0.78 -23.47
C THR A 441 34.18 -0.69 -23.84
N ALA A 442 33.19 -1.57 -23.69
CA ALA A 442 33.30 -2.98 -24.10
C ALA A 442 33.04 -3.21 -25.61
N THR A 443 32.48 -2.21 -26.29
CA THR A 443 32.10 -2.26 -27.71
C THR A 443 32.68 -1.13 -28.54
N ASP A 444 33.17 -0.09 -27.89
CA ASP A 444 33.81 1.12 -28.41
C ASP A 444 34.87 1.54 -27.38
N ALA A 445 36.06 0.97 -27.51
CA ALA A 445 37.07 0.97 -26.45
C ALA A 445 37.74 2.32 -26.18
N ASP A 446 37.69 3.27 -27.12
CA ASP A 446 38.27 4.61 -26.99
C ASP A 446 37.24 5.74 -27.04
N CYS A 447 35.97 5.41 -27.25
CA CYS A 447 34.82 6.27 -27.10
C CYS A 447 34.76 7.41 -28.12
N ASP A 448 34.97 7.11 -29.40
CA ASP A 448 34.71 8.05 -30.51
C ASP A 448 33.40 7.81 -31.26
N GLY A 449 32.65 6.78 -30.90
CA GLY A 449 31.36 6.42 -31.47
C GLY A 449 31.43 5.37 -32.58
N ASP A 450 32.62 4.89 -32.95
CA ASP A 450 32.77 3.72 -33.79
C ASP A 450 32.95 2.44 -32.97
N LEU A 451 32.32 1.37 -33.43
CA LEU A 451 32.43 0.09 -32.72
C LEU A 451 33.77 -0.57 -33.03
N ASP A 452 34.36 -1.27 -32.05
CA ASP A 452 35.62 -2.03 -32.18
C ASP A 452 35.64 -2.97 -33.41
N SER A 453 34.47 -3.42 -33.84
CA SER A 453 34.32 -4.32 -34.99
C SER A 453 34.52 -3.64 -36.36
N THR A 454 34.43 -2.32 -36.40
CA THR A 454 34.48 -1.45 -37.58
C THR A 454 35.60 -0.43 -37.51
N ASP A 455 36.10 -0.15 -36.33
CA ASP A 455 37.23 0.72 -36.09
C ASP A 455 38.57 0.03 -36.46
N CYS A 456 39.49 0.80 -37.02
CA CYS A 456 40.82 0.37 -37.39
C CYS A 456 41.88 0.59 -36.28
N ASP A 457 41.61 1.39 -35.24
CA ASP A 457 42.45 1.51 -34.03
C ASP A 457 41.62 1.79 -32.76
N ASP A 458 41.19 0.72 -32.09
CA ASP A 458 40.36 0.68 -30.87
C ASP A 458 41.02 1.25 -29.60
N THR A 459 42.03 2.09 -29.76
CA THR A 459 42.81 2.70 -28.68
C THR A 459 43.09 4.19 -28.87
N ASP A 460 42.63 4.79 -29.97
CA ASP A 460 42.88 6.18 -30.34
C ASP A 460 41.64 6.81 -30.99
N ASN A 461 40.87 7.52 -30.15
CA ASN A 461 39.61 8.19 -30.49
C ASN A 461 39.70 9.32 -31.56
N THR A 462 40.85 9.44 -32.22
CA THR A 462 41.06 10.31 -33.38
C THR A 462 41.12 9.54 -34.70
N ILE A 463 41.09 8.21 -34.65
CA ILE A 463 41.13 7.28 -35.77
C ILE A 463 39.80 6.52 -35.79
N TYR A 464 38.92 6.88 -36.73
CA TYR A 464 37.59 6.31 -36.87
C TYR A 464 37.08 6.48 -38.30
N ASN A 465 36.06 5.73 -38.69
CA ASN A 465 35.46 5.80 -40.02
C ASN A 465 34.98 7.22 -40.36
N GLY A 466 35.64 7.82 -41.36
CA GLY A 466 35.34 9.18 -41.79
C GLY A 466 36.01 10.30 -40.96
N ALA A 467 36.99 9.98 -40.13
CA ALA A 467 37.90 10.96 -39.55
C ALA A 467 38.61 11.79 -40.64
N THR A 468 39.22 12.91 -40.24
CA THR A 468 39.98 13.73 -41.20
C THR A 468 41.40 13.20 -41.36
N GLU A 469 41.76 12.84 -42.58
CA GLU A 469 43.09 12.33 -42.94
C GLU A 469 44.23 13.32 -42.64
N THR A 470 45.26 12.82 -41.95
CA THR A 470 46.56 13.46 -41.83
C THR A 470 47.49 12.85 -42.87
N CYS A 471 47.47 13.46 -44.04
CA CYS A 471 48.11 12.91 -45.21
C CYS A 471 49.62 12.59 -45.08
N ASP A 472 50.01 11.48 -45.71
CA ASP A 472 51.37 10.93 -45.82
C ASP A 472 52.07 10.70 -44.46
N ASP A 473 51.34 10.56 -43.35
CA ASP A 473 51.90 10.26 -42.03
C ASP A 473 52.02 8.75 -41.75
N GLY A 474 51.45 7.93 -42.63
CA GLY A 474 51.47 6.46 -42.57
C GLY A 474 50.37 5.85 -41.71
N ILE A 475 49.41 6.64 -41.23
CA ILE A 475 48.23 6.22 -40.49
C ILE A 475 47.01 6.47 -41.38
N ASP A 476 46.05 5.54 -41.37
CA ASP A 476 44.76 5.62 -42.09
C ASP A 476 43.72 6.07 -41.07
N GLN A 477 43.54 7.39 -40.90
CA GLN A 477 42.71 7.92 -39.82
C GLN A 477 41.23 7.65 -40.08
N ASP A 478 40.80 7.66 -41.33
CA ASP A 478 39.40 7.51 -41.71
C ASP A 478 38.97 6.05 -41.98
N CYS A 479 39.89 5.11 -41.72
CA CYS A 479 39.74 3.67 -41.92
C CYS A 479 39.32 3.24 -43.34
N ASN A 480 39.60 4.05 -44.38
CA ASN A 480 39.22 3.73 -45.76
C ASN A 480 40.15 2.71 -46.43
N GLY A 481 41.23 2.32 -45.75
CA GLY A 481 42.24 1.37 -46.21
C GLY A 481 43.44 2.03 -46.87
N SER A 482 43.57 3.36 -46.79
CA SER A 482 44.69 4.12 -47.33
C SER A 482 44.88 5.48 -46.66
N ASP A 483 46.11 5.72 -46.22
CA ASP A 483 46.64 7.06 -45.94
C ASP A 483 46.58 7.91 -47.23
N ASP A 484 45.71 8.92 -47.23
CA ASP A 484 45.46 9.76 -48.39
C ASP A 484 46.67 10.69 -48.66
N PRO A 485 47.20 10.74 -49.90
CA PRO A 485 48.41 11.51 -50.17
C PRO A 485 48.15 13.01 -50.03
N CYS A 486 49.13 13.75 -49.50
CA CYS A 486 48.94 15.18 -49.33
C CYS A 486 48.72 15.86 -50.68
N SER A 487 47.69 16.71 -50.75
CA SER A 487 47.48 17.58 -51.90
C SER A 487 48.76 18.38 -52.16
N LEU A 488 49.37 18.18 -53.34
CA LEU A 488 50.51 18.97 -53.79
C LEU A 488 50.17 20.47 -53.98
N CYS A 489 48.93 20.87 -53.71
CA CYS A 489 48.42 22.23 -53.76
C CYS A 489 48.23 22.85 -52.36
N GLY A 490 48.53 22.12 -51.29
CA GLY A 490 48.36 22.60 -49.91
C GLY A 490 46.89 22.69 -49.50
N ASN A 491 46.61 23.48 -48.46
CA ASN A 491 45.30 23.50 -47.79
C ASN A 491 44.27 24.42 -48.46
N ILE A 492 44.74 25.34 -49.31
CA ILE A 492 43.91 26.40 -49.88
C ILE A 492 43.57 26.14 -51.35
N LEU A 493 44.52 25.62 -52.11
CA LEU A 493 44.41 25.56 -53.57
C LEU A 493 43.84 24.21 -54.03
N HIS A 494 42.95 24.25 -55.01
CA HIS A 494 42.45 23.05 -55.67
C HIS A 494 43.47 22.52 -56.70
N PRO A 495 43.68 21.20 -56.78
CA PRO A 495 44.49 20.61 -57.85
C PRO A 495 43.81 20.80 -59.20
N ASP A 496 44.57 21.24 -60.22
CA ASP A 496 44.02 21.39 -61.56
C ASP A 496 43.69 20.02 -62.19
N PRO A 497 42.50 19.82 -62.79
CA PRO A 497 42.08 18.53 -63.36
C PRO A 497 42.99 17.97 -64.46
N VAL A 498 43.77 18.81 -65.14
CA VAL A 498 44.70 18.41 -66.20
C VAL A 498 46.13 18.28 -65.66
N GLY A 499 46.41 18.89 -64.51
CA GLY A 499 47.74 18.97 -63.92
C GLY A 499 48.64 19.99 -64.62
N GLY A 500 49.81 20.19 -64.03
CA GLY A 500 50.79 21.15 -64.53
C GLY A 500 51.69 20.58 -65.65
N PRO A 501 52.44 21.46 -66.34
CA PRO A 501 53.51 21.03 -67.24
C PRO A 501 54.58 20.25 -66.46
N SER A 502 55.37 19.44 -67.16
CA SER A 502 56.42 18.60 -66.53
C SER A 502 57.31 19.40 -65.57
N GLY A 503 57.41 18.91 -64.32
CA GLY A 503 58.16 19.54 -63.24
C GLY A 503 57.38 20.63 -62.47
N TRP A 504 56.09 20.80 -62.74
CA TRP A 504 55.23 21.74 -62.03
C TRP A 504 53.88 21.11 -61.64
N THR A 505 53.40 21.44 -60.45
CA THR A 505 52.04 21.19 -59.99
C THR A 505 51.20 22.42 -60.27
N LEU A 506 50.13 22.28 -61.05
CA LEU A 506 49.19 23.37 -61.31
C LEU A 506 47.99 23.24 -60.38
N CYS A 507 47.69 24.33 -59.69
CA CYS A 507 46.62 24.47 -58.73
C CYS A 507 45.85 25.75 -59.02
N PHE A 508 44.69 25.94 -58.40
CA PHE A 508 43.90 27.16 -58.61
C PHE A 508 42.96 27.48 -57.45
N ILE A 509 42.49 28.72 -57.45
CA ILE A 509 41.26 29.15 -56.76
C ILE A 509 40.35 29.88 -57.77
N ASP A 510 39.05 29.87 -57.54
CA ASP A 510 38.06 30.52 -58.40
C ASP A 510 36.93 31.21 -57.61
N GLU A 511 35.77 31.40 -58.24
CA GLU A 511 34.62 32.07 -57.63
C GLU A 511 34.09 31.37 -56.38
N THR A 512 34.36 30.07 -56.22
CA THR A 512 33.90 29.25 -55.10
C THR A 512 34.72 29.49 -53.82
N ASP A 513 35.98 29.95 -53.95
CA ASP A 513 36.93 30.12 -52.85
C ASP A 513 36.82 31.46 -52.13
N VAL A 514 35.60 31.84 -51.73
CA VAL A 514 35.26 33.19 -51.24
C VAL A 514 36.18 33.66 -50.11
N ALA A 515 36.59 32.76 -49.21
CA ALA A 515 37.47 33.05 -48.09
C ALA A 515 38.86 33.57 -48.52
N TYR A 516 39.33 33.15 -49.70
CA TYR A 516 40.70 33.36 -50.17
C TYR A 516 40.82 34.37 -51.31
N HIS A 517 39.73 35.02 -51.69
CA HIS A 517 39.72 36.01 -52.78
C HIS A 517 40.62 37.22 -52.54
N SER A 518 40.95 37.53 -51.28
CA SER A 518 41.85 38.64 -50.91
C SER A 518 43.29 38.19 -50.59
N THR A 519 43.56 36.89 -50.66
CA THR A 519 44.85 36.28 -50.28
C THR A 519 45.90 36.50 -51.37
N LEU A 520 47.11 36.90 -50.96
CA LEU A 520 48.22 37.11 -51.90
C LEU A 520 48.77 35.79 -52.40
N CYS A 521 49.36 35.81 -53.60
CA CYS A 521 49.93 34.64 -54.28
C CYS A 521 50.84 33.78 -53.38
N SER A 522 51.72 34.37 -52.58
CA SER A 522 52.61 33.62 -51.67
C SER A 522 51.86 32.92 -50.54
N ASP A 523 50.78 33.53 -50.08
CA ASP A 523 50.06 33.12 -48.88
C ASP A 523 49.04 32.02 -49.22
N LEU A 524 48.69 31.87 -50.50
CA LEU A 524 47.91 30.74 -51.01
C LEU A 524 48.66 29.39 -50.93
N LEU A 525 49.99 29.40 -50.76
CA LEU A 525 50.78 28.17 -50.63
C LEU A 525 50.81 27.65 -49.18
N GLU A 526 49.85 28.03 -48.35
CA GLU A 526 49.72 27.51 -47.00
C GLU A 526 49.44 26.00 -47.00
N GLY A 527 50.17 25.27 -46.16
CA GLY A 527 50.00 23.82 -46.01
C GLY A 527 50.62 22.97 -47.13
N ILE A 528 51.43 23.54 -48.04
CA ILE A 528 52.05 22.73 -49.09
C ILE A 528 52.96 21.63 -48.51
N PRO A 529 52.97 20.41 -49.08
CA PRO A 529 53.68 19.27 -48.50
C PRO A 529 55.18 19.54 -48.30
N THR A 530 55.76 19.03 -47.21
CA THR A 530 57.19 19.18 -46.81
C THR A 530 57.65 20.60 -46.46
N TYR A 531 57.04 21.66 -46.98
CA TYR A 531 57.53 23.04 -46.84
C TYR A 531 56.59 23.93 -46.02
N GLY A 532 55.29 23.63 -45.97
CA GLY A 532 54.27 24.33 -45.20
C GLY A 532 53.90 25.73 -45.72
N ASN A 533 54.81 26.45 -46.38
CA ASN A 533 54.55 27.75 -46.99
C ASN A 533 55.53 28.09 -48.12
N ALA A 534 55.20 29.14 -48.88
CA ALA A 534 56.02 29.66 -49.98
C ALA A 534 57.46 30.02 -49.59
N GLN A 535 57.69 30.56 -48.39
CA GLN A 535 59.02 31.01 -47.95
C GLN A 535 59.97 29.82 -47.80
N ASN A 536 59.49 28.74 -47.17
CA ASN A 536 60.26 27.52 -46.98
C ASN A 536 60.51 26.79 -48.29
N LEU A 537 59.52 26.77 -49.20
CA LEU A 537 59.66 26.20 -50.55
C LEU A 537 60.80 26.87 -51.32
N LEU A 538 60.83 28.21 -51.32
CA LEU A 538 61.88 28.98 -51.98
C LEU A 538 63.26 28.75 -51.32
N ALA A 539 63.30 28.65 -49.98
CA ALA A 539 64.53 28.38 -49.25
C ALA A 539 65.14 27.00 -49.58
N ALA A 540 64.31 26.02 -49.91
CA ALA A 540 64.72 24.67 -50.28
C ALA A 540 65.12 24.52 -51.76
N GLY A 541 65.03 25.59 -52.58
CA GLY A 541 65.36 25.56 -54.00
C GLY A 541 64.15 25.31 -54.92
N GLY A 542 62.95 25.24 -54.35
CA GLY A 542 61.70 25.19 -55.09
C GLY A 542 61.35 26.55 -55.69
N ASN A 543 60.27 26.62 -56.44
CA ASN A 543 59.78 27.88 -56.99
C ASN A 543 58.26 27.85 -57.18
N PHE A 544 57.64 29.00 -57.34
CA PHE A 544 56.22 29.08 -57.66
C PHE A 544 55.92 30.33 -58.50
N GLY A 545 54.76 30.33 -59.14
CA GLY A 545 54.21 31.52 -59.76
C GLY A 545 52.69 31.48 -59.82
N CYS A 546 52.06 32.65 -59.84
CA CYS A 546 50.62 32.82 -59.94
C CYS A 546 50.25 33.75 -61.10
N TRP A 547 49.16 33.42 -61.78
CA TRP A 547 48.62 34.24 -62.86
C TRP A 547 47.10 34.10 -62.95
N HIS A 548 46.44 35.18 -63.34
CA HIS A 548 44.99 35.21 -63.48
C HIS A 548 44.57 35.01 -64.96
N GLY A 549 43.41 34.41 -65.18
CA GLY A 549 42.80 34.33 -66.50
C GLY A 549 41.29 34.21 -66.43
N THR A 550 40.62 34.45 -67.55
CA THR A 550 39.16 34.37 -67.59
C THR A 550 38.73 32.90 -67.60
N SER A 551 37.89 32.54 -66.62
CA SER A 551 37.32 31.20 -66.43
C SER A 551 36.48 30.79 -67.63
N GLY A 552 36.59 29.53 -68.03
CA GLY A 552 35.78 28.92 -69.07
C GLY A 552 34.56 28.18 -68.51
N SER A 553 33.90 27.38 -69.34
CA SER A 553 32.85 26.45 -68.89
C SER A 553 33.38 25.19 -68.20
N GLN A 554 34.70 25.01 -68.16
CA GLN A 554 35.38 23.89 -67.51
C GLN A 554 36.22 24.46 -66.37
N GLU A 555 36.17 23.78 -65.23
CA GLU A 555 36.86 24.13 -64.00
C GLU A 555 38.37 23.82 -64.09
N GLY A 556 39.21 24.70 -63.53
CA GLY A 556 40.66 24.57 -63.54
C GLY A 556 41.40 25.70 -64.28
N ALA A 557 42.57 26.07 -63.76
CA ALA A 557 43.49 27.04 -64.35
C ALA A 557 43.99 26.64 -65.75
N TYR A 558 43.99 25.36 -66.08
CA TYR A 558 44.36 24.86 -67.40
C TYR A 558 43.41 25.33 -68.50
N TYR A 559 42.11 25.39 -68.19
CA TYR A 559 41.08 25.84 -69.14
C TYR A 559 40.88 27.35 -69.14
N ALA A 560 41.44 28.06 -68.16
CA ALA A 560 41.41 29.50 -68.10
C ALA A 560 42.23 30.12 -69.24
N THR A 561 41.71 31.23 -69.78
CA THR A 561 42.36 31.94 -70.90
C THR A 561 43.55 32.80 -70.41
N ASN A 562 44.04 33.73 -71.24
CA ASN A 562 45.08 34.70 -70.84
C ASN A 562 46.44 34.08 -70.45
N SER A 563 46.78 32.93 -71.04
CA SER A 563 48.09 32.27 -70.84
C SER A 563 48.37 31.92 -69.37
N VAL A 564 47.34 31.58 -68.59
CA VAL A 564 47.46 31.24 -67.15
C VAL A 564 48.56 30.21 -66.93
N VAL A 565 48.46 29.02 -67.54
CA VAL A 565 49.45 27.94 -67.37
C VAL A 565 50.87 28.39 -67.75
N SER A 566 51.04 29.00 -68.93
CA SER A 566 52.37 29.40 -69.40
C SER A 566 52.94 30.61 -68.66
N SER A 567 52.13 31.30 -67.86
CA SER A 567 52.52 32.46 -67.08
C SER A 567 52.76 32.13 -65.61
N SER A 568 51.90 31.32 -64.99
CA SER A 568 52.01 30.87 -63.60
C SER A 568 53.12 29.84 -63.43
N CYS A 569 53.33 28.92 -64.38
CA CYS A 569 54.39 27.90 -64.32
C CYS A 569 55.76 28.45 -64.76
N ARG A 570 56.18 29.55 -64.12
CA ARG A 570 57.48 30.19 -64.32
C ARG A 570 58.03 30.68 -62.98
N ASP A 571 59.34 30.48 -62.83
CA ASP A 571 60.10 30.89 -61.66
C ASP A 571 59.87 32.37 -61.28
N GLY A 572 59.39 32.58 -60.05
CA GLY A 572 59.30 33.90 -59.43
C GLY A 572 58.21 34.83 -59.98
N ILE A 573 57.22 34.31 -60.72
CA ILE A 573 56.10 35.13 -61.20
C ILE A 573 55.04 35.24 -60.10
N GLN A 574 55.21 36.17 -59.18
CA GLN A 574 54.23 36.43 -58.12
C GLN A 574 53.38 37.64 -58.52
N HIS A 575 52.13 37.40 -58.93
CA HIS A 575 51.22 38.51 -59.19
C HIS A 575 50.99 39.29 -57.89
N ASP A 576 51.05 40.62 -57.95
CA ASP A 576 50.97 41.54 -56.81
C ASP A 576 49.53 41.87 -56.39
N HIS A 577 48.55 41.20 -56.98
CA HIS A 577 47.11 41.45 -56.79
C HIS A 577 46.41 40.13 -56.48
N PRO A 578 45.56 40.08 -55.45
CA PRO A 578 44.71 38.93 -55.15
C PRO A 578 43.52 38.84 -56.11
N LEU A 579 42.82 37.69 -56.13
CA LEU A 579 41.75 37.37 -57.08
C LEU A 579 40.63 38.43 -57.13
N ASN A 580 40.26 39.03 -55.99
CA ASN A 580 39.24 40.10 -55.92
C ASN A 580 39.62 41.41 -56.61
N SER A 581 40.85 41.52 -57.12
CA SER A 581 41.26 42.64 -57.98
C SER A 581 40.62 42.57 -59.37
N TRP A 582 40.00 41.43 -59.70
CA TRP A 582 39.26 41.19 -60.93
C TRP A 582 37.81 40.77 -60.63
N ASN A 583 37.00 40.60 -61.67
CA ASN A 583 35.66 40.06 -61.52
C ASN A 583 35.76 38.56 -61.19
N VAL A 584 35.54 38.22 -59.92
CA VAL A 584 35.71 36.84 -59.42
C VAL A 584 34.79 35.84 -60.12
N SER A 585 33.58 36.26 -60.54
CA SER A 585 32.59 35.39 -61.23
C SER A 585 33.01 34.90 -62.61
N ASN A 586 34.15 35.36 -63.13
CA ASN A 586 34.71 34.86 -64.38
C ASN A 586 36.24 34.84 -64.39
N THR A 587 36.88 34.80 -63.22
CA THR A 587 38.34 34.79 -63.13
C THR A 587 38.80 33.59 -62.32
N THR A 588 39.75 32.84 -62.86
CA THR A 588 40.48 31.77 -62.16
C THR A 588 41.89 32.26 -61.88
N PHE A 589 42.35 32.08 -60.65
CA PHE A 589 43.72 32.40 -60.24
C PHE A 589 44.54 31.12 -60.22
N GLY A 590 45.35 30.89 -61.26
CA GLY A 590 46.20 29.72 -61.36
C GLY A 590 47.50 29.91 -60.60
N VAL A 591 47.84 28.95 -59.74
CA VAL A 591 49.07 28.90 -58.96
C VAL A 591 49.84 27.66 -59.37
N CYS A 592 51.08 27.82 -59.81
CA CYS A 592 51.92 26.74 -60.26
C CYS A 592 53.11 26.61 -59.33
N ILE A 593 53.32 25.40 -58.80
CA ILE A 593 54.28 25.11 -57.74
C ILE A 593 55.32 24.13 -58.29
N ARG A 594 56.61 24.44 -58.12
CA ARG A 594 57.72 23.54 -58.42
C ARG A 594 58.43 23.17 -57.13
N TYR A 595 58.31 21.91 -56.77
CA TYR A 595 59.06 21.31 -55.69
C TYR A 595 60.54 21.08 -56.11
N PRO A 596 61.51 21.16 -55.18
CA PRO A 596 62.95 21.00 -55.44
C PRO A 596 63.38 19.70 -56.13
#